data_AF-U9U3H2-F1
#
_entry.id   AF-U9U3H2-F1
#
_cell.length_a   1.000
_cell.length_b   1.000
_cell.length_c   1.000
_cell.angle_alpha   90.00
_cell.angle_beta   90.00
_cell.angle_gamma   90.00
#
_symmetry.space_group_name_H-M   'P 1'
#
loop_
_entity.id
_entity.type
_entity.pdbx_description
1 polymer ?
#
loop_
_entity_poly.entity_id
_entity_poly.type
_entity_poly.pdbx_seq_one_letter_code
_entity_poly.pdbx_strand_id
1 'polypeptide(L)'
;MAEEYVEKLIKFINPDEAVALYGAALQAAILLENTTEKIKDILLHDVNAFNIVTSGDVITPFIEYNTIIPIKKPKIFKLQSNSSH
;
A
#
# COMPACT_ATOMS: atom_id res chain seq x y z
N MET A 1 22.48 8.81 15.02
CA MET A 1 23.54 8.24 14.16
C MET A 1 22.98 7.77 12.81
N ALA A 2 22.02 6.85 12.76
CA ALA A 2 21.41 6.42 11.48
C ALA A 2 20.43 7.45 10.89
N GLU A 3 19.60 8.08 11.74
CA GLU A 3 18.57 9.05 11.29
C GLU A 3 19.17 10.33 10.68
N GLU A 4 20.28 10.84 11.23
CA GLU A 4 21.01 12.00 10.70
C GLU A 4 21.66 11.72 9.33
N TYR A 5 22.05 10.48 9.07
CA TYR A 5 22.64 10.06 7.79
C TYR A 5 21.57 9.96 6.69
N VAL A 6 20.38 9.50 7.06
CA VAL A 6 19.21 9.45 6.17
C VAL A 6 18.77 10.87 5.81
N GLU A 7 18.68 11.79 6.77
CA GLU A 7 18.38 13.21 6.52
C GLU A 7 19.37 13.87 5.55
N LYS A 8 20.66 13.52 5.66
CA LYS A 8 21.73 14.06 4.80
C LYS A 8 21.68 13.52 3.37
N LEU A 9 21.20 12.29 3.17
CA LEU A 9 21.00 11.68 1.86
C LEU A 9 19.74 12.21 1.16
N ILE A 10 18.65 12.43 1.91
CA ILE A 10 17.36 12.90 1.35
C ILE A 10 17.48 14.33 0.82
N LYS A 11 18.38 15.16 1.38
CA LYS A 11 18.61 16.55 0.93
C LYS A 11 19.23 16.69 -0.46
N PHE A 12 19.80 15.64 -1.06
CA PHE A 12 20.45 15.69 -2.37
C PHE A 12 19.52 15.37 -3.55
N ILE A 13 18.30 14.91 -3.29
CA ILE A 13 17.34 14.53 -4.32
C ILE A 13 16.15 15.48 -4.21
N ASN A 14 15.78 16.09 -5.33
CA ASN A 14 14.59 16.92 -5.40
C ASN A 14 13.36 16.06 -5.04
N PRO A 15 12.52 16.44 -4.06
CA PRO A 15 11.42 15.61 -3.58
C PRO A 15 10.45 15.18 -4.69
N ASP A 16 10.24 16.03 -5.70
CA ASP A 16 9.38 15.72 -6.84
C ASP A 16 10.00 14.64 -7.75
N GLU A 17 11.34 14.61 -7.83
CA GLU A 17 12.09 13.59 -8.56
C GLU A 17 12.26 12.30 -7.73
N ALA A 18 12.28 12.37 -6.41
CA ALA A 18 12.33 11.19 -5.55
C ALA A 18 11.15 10.26 -5.82
N VAL A 19 9.94 10.81 -5.95
CA VAL A 19 8.72 10.06 -6.24
C VAL A 19 8.74 9.50 -7.67
N ALA A 20 9.11 10.33 -8.66
CA ALA A 20 9.06 9.97 -10.07
C ALA A 20 10.20 9.01 -10.51
N LEU A 21 11.45 9.31 -10.15
CA LEU A 21 12.63 8.56 -10.58
C LEU A 21 12.98 7.37 -9.69
N TYR A 22 12.86 7.49 -8.36
CA TYR A 22 13.28 6.40 -7.46
C TYR A 22 12.13 5.45 -7.10
N GLY A 23 10.91 5.95 -6.97
CA GLY A 23 9.74 5.12 -6.67
C GLY A 23 9.14 4.49 -7.92
N ALA A 24 8.57 5.33 -8.80
CA ALA A 24 7.77 4.86 -9.92
C ALA A 24 8.59 4.17 -11.02
N ALA A 25 9.72 4.75 -11.42
CA ALA A 25 10.55 4.14 -12.47
C ALA A 25 11.21 2.82 -12.02
N LEU A 26 11.61 2.72 -10.74
CA LEU A 26 12.13 1.48 -10.17
C LEU A 26 11.03 0.40 -10.12
N GLN A 27 9.83 0.78 -9.66
CA GLN A 27 8.67 -0.11 -9.65
C GLN A 27 8.31 -0.59 -11.06
N ALA A 28 8.37 0.29 -12.06
CA ALA A 28 8.16 -0.06 -13.46
C ALA A 28 9.26 -0.99 -13.99
N ALA A 29 10.53 -0.77 -13.63
CA ALA A 29 11.64 -1.64 -14.03
C ALA A 29 11.52 -3.05 -13.43
N ILE A 30 11.05 -3.16 -12.17
CA ILE A 30 10.74 -4.44 -11.52
C ILE A 30 9.61 -5.17 -12.26
N LEU A 31 8.54 -4.45 -12.63
CA LEU A 31 7.42 -5.01 -13.39
C LEU A 31 7.78 -5.42 -14.84
N LEU A 32 8.76 -4.75 -15.45
CA LEU A 32 9.25 -5.01 -16.81
C LEU A 32 10.40 -6.04 -16.86
N GLU A 33 10.72 -6.68 -15.73
CA GLU A 33 11.80 -7.69 -15.58
C GLU A 33 13.21 -7.22 -15.97
N ASN A 34 13.42 -5.91 -16.17
CA ASN A 34 14.73 -5.33 -16.51
C ASN A 34 15.56 -5.08 -15.24
N THR A 35 16.07 -6.15 -14.65
CA THR A 35 16.74 -6.13 -13.33
C THR A 35 18.26 -6.16 -13.45
N THR A 36 18.89 -5.00 -13.25
CA THR A 36 20.31 -4.88 -12.93
C THR A 36 20.59 -5.57 -11.59
N GLU A 37 21.81 -6.07 -11.34
CA GLU A 37 22.19 -6.77 -10.09
C GLU A 37 21.80 -6.03 -8.80
N LYS A 38 21.77 -4.69 -8.84
CA LYS A 38 21.38 -3.83 -7.70
C LYS A 38 19.88 -3.80 -7.37
N ILE A 39 19.01 -4.18 -8.31
CA ILE A 39 17.54 -4.13 -8.15
C ILE A 39 17.00 -5.49 -7.67
N LYS A 40 17.78 -6.56 -7.85
CA LYS A 40 17.38 -7.94 -7.51
C LYS A 40 17.16 -8.18 -6.01
N ASP A 41 17.85 -7.43 -5.15
CA ASP A 41 17.74 -7.56 -3.69
C ASP A 41 16.63 -6.67 -3.09
N ILE A 42 15.86 -5.95 -3.93
CA ILE A 42 14.76 -5.10 -3.47
C ILE A 42 13.47 -5.92 -3.40
N LEU A 43 13.01 -6.19 -2.18
CA LEU A 43 11.70 -6.78 -1.93
C LEU A 43 10.64 -5.67 -1.77
N LEU A 44 9.61 -5.69 -2.62
CA LEU A 44 8.45 -4.81 -2.47
C LEU A 44 7.37 -5.51 -1.63
N HIS A 45 7.04 -4.90 -0.49
CA HIS A 45 6.00 -5.39 0.41
C HIS A 45 4.83 -4.40 0.43
N ASP A 46 3.87 -4.59 -0.47
CA ASP A 46 2.70 -3.73 -0.56
C ASP A 46 1.61 -4.18 0.43
N VAL A 47 1.04 -3.21 1.15
CA VAL A 47 0.00 -3.42 2.15
C VAL A 47 -1.16 -2.47 1.89
N ASN A 48 -2.38 -3.00 2.02
CA ASN A 48 -3.58 -2.18 1.89
C ASN A 48 -4.56 -2.46 3.03
N ALA A 49 -5.31 -1.44 3.42
CA ALA A 49 -6.38 -1.53 4.40
C ALA A 49 -7.67 -0.98 3.80
N PHE A 50 -8.78 -1.67 4.01
CA PHE A 50 -10.08 -1.25 3.48
C PHE A 50 -11.18 -1.50 4.50
N ASN A 51 -11.95 -0.47 4.77
CA ASN A 51 -13.06 -0.51 5.71
C ASN A 51 -14.36 -0.22 4.97
N ILE A 52 -15.46 -0.79 5.46
CA ILE A 52 -16.80 -0.54 4.92
C ILE A 52 -17.71 -0.01 6.02
N VAL A 53 -18.70 0.78 5.64
CA VAL A 53 -19.74 1.24 6.55
C VAL A 53 -20.90 0.24 6.50
N THR A 54 -21.34 -0.22 7.66
CA THR A 54 -22.45 -1.16 7.83
C THR A 54 -23.66 -0.46 8.46
N SER A 55 -24.85 -1.09 8.36
CA SER A 55 -26.09 -0.54 8.93
C SER A 55 -25.92 -0.16 10.40
N GLY A 56 -26.36 1.06 10.76
CA GLY A 56 -26.14 1.65 12.08
C GLY A 56 -24.85 2.47 12.19
N ASP A 57 -24.30 2.95 11.07
CA ASP A 57 -23.09 3.79 10.96
C ASP A 57 -21.83 3.17 11.59
N VAL A 58 -21.79 1.84 11.68
CA VAL A 58 -20.64 1.10 12.22
C VAL A 58 -19.62 0.86 11.11
N ILE A 59 -18.41 1.38 11.29
CA ILE A 59 -17.26 1.09 10.43
C ILE A 59 -16.74 -0.30 10.77
N THR A 60 -16.85 -1.22 9.81
CA THR A 60 -16.34 -2.59 9.93
C THR A 60 -15.10 -2.77 9.06
N PRO A 61 -13.97 -3.25 9.60
CA PRO A 61 -12.80 -3.56 8.80
C PRO A 61 -13.09 -4.75 7.85
N PHE A 62 -12.82 -4.55 6.56
CA PHE A 62 -12.95 -5.58 5.52
C PHE A 62 -11.59 -6.20 5.21
N ILE A 63 -10.56 -5.37 5.05
CA ILE A 63 -9.15 -5.74 5.01
C ILE A 63 -8.45 -5.02 6.16
N GLU A 64 -7.84 -5.79 7.06
CA GLU A 64 -7.11 -5.28 8.22
C GLU A 64 -5.85 -4.53 7.80
N TYR A 65 -5.43 -3.57 8.63
CA TYR A 65 -4.16 -2.88 8.44
C TYR A 65 -2.99 -3.87 8.36
N ASN A 66 -2.03 -3.56 7.49
CA ASN A 66 -0.85 -4.39 7.20
C ASN A 66 -1.15 -5.75 6.54
N THR A 67 -2.30 -5.89 5.87
CA THR A 67 -2.57 -7.07 5.03
C THR A 67 -1.79 -6.99 3.72
N ILE A 68 -1.02 -8.03 3.42
CA ILE A 68 -0.22 -8.18 2.20
C ILE A 68 -1.13 -8.38 0.99
N ILE A 69 -0.91 -7.64 -0.09
CA ILE A 69 -1.55 -7.87 -1.39
C ILE A 69 -0.67 -8.76 -2.29
N PRO A 70 -1.25 -9.59 -3.19
CA PRO A 70 -2.66 -9.68 -3.57
C PRO A 70 -3.49 -10.55 -2.62
N ILE A 71 -4.65 -10.04 -2.17
CA ILE A 71 -5.57 -10.79 -1.31
C ILE A 71 -7.00 -10.80 -1.89
N LYS A 72 -7.67 -11.95 -1.81
CA LYS A 72 -9.10 -12.11 -2.11
C LYS A 72 -9.83 -12.54 -0.84
N LYS A 73 -10.54 -11.62 -0.19
CA LYS A 73 -11.38 -11.88 0.98
C LYS A 73 -12.86 -11.69 0.63
N PRO A 74 -13.58 -12.71 0.12
CA PRO A 74 -15.01 -12.59 -0.11
C PRO A 74 -15.76 -12.58 1.24
N LYS A 75 -16.64 -11.59 1.47
CA LYS A 75 -17.53 -11.54 2.63
C LYS A 75 -18.96 -11.35 2.17
N ILE A 76 -19.88 -12.17 2.70
CA ILE A 76 -21.30 -12.10 2.37
C ILE A 76 -21.97 -11.15 3.35
N PHE A 77 -22.61 -10.10 2.82
CA PHE A 77 -23.40 -9.15 3.60
C PHE A 77 -24.89 -9.47 3.48
N LYS A 78 -25.60 -9.36 4.60
CA LYS A 78 -27.07 -9.44 4.63
C LYS A 78 -27.62 -8.03 4.77
N LEU A 79 -28.53 -7.65 3.88
CA LEU A 79 -29.27 -6.40 3.99
C LEU A 79 -30.32 -6.55 5.10
N GLN A 80 -30.25 -5.72 6.14
CA GLN A 80 -31.36 -5.58 7.08
C GLN A 80 -32.32 -4.51 6.56
N SER A 81 -33.52 -4.92 6.15
CA SER A 81 -34.66 -4.03 5.96
C SER A 81 -35.48 -4.02 7.24
N ASN A 82 -35.52 -2.90 7.96
CA ASN A 82 -36.43 -2.74 9.09
C ASN A 82 -37.87 -2.64 8.56
N SER A 83 -38.60 -3.75 8.51
CA SER A 83 -40.07 -3.74 8.40
C SER A 83 -40.65 -3.60 9.81
N SER A 84 -40.59 -2.38 10.34
CA SER A 84 -41.31 -2.04 11.57
C SER A 84 -42.73 -1.65 11.17
N HIS A 85 -43.72 -2.23 11.87
CA HIS A 85 -45.14 -1.89 11.78
C HIS A 85 -45.41 -0.38 11.84
#